data_AF-A0A354GNS3-F1
#
_entry.id   AF-A0A354GNS3-F1
#
_cell.length_a   1.000
_cell.length_b   1.000
_cell.length_c   1.000
_cell.angle_alpha   90.00
_cell.angle_beta   90.00
_cell.angle_gamma   90.00
#
_symmetry.space_group_name_H-M   'P 1'
#
loop_
_entity.id
_entity.type
_entity.pdbx_description
1 polymer ?
#
loop_
_entity_poly.entity_id
_entity_poly.type
_entity_poly.pdbx_seq_one_letter_code
_entity_poly.pdbx_strand_id
1 'polypeptide(L)' 'MAAKKKHPSSEHHHAAAASHDTAAHHHRQAAHHHDHGEHDEGKKHADSAKSHSQDADRHSKTAHVHSQK' A
#
# COMPACT_ATOMS: atom_id res chain seq x y z
N MET A 1 -29.31 -5.79 14.80
CA MET A 1 -28.39 -6.00 13.66
C MET A 1 -27.03 -6.37 14.23
N ALA A 2 -26.68 -7.67 14.28
CA ALA A 2 -25.34 -8.06 14.70
C ALA A 2 -24.36 -7.57 13.64
N ALA A 3 -23.53 -6.57 13.97
CA ALA A 3 -22.42 -6.18 13.13
C ALA A 3 -21.58 -7.46 12.92
N LYS A 4 -21.61 -8.01 11.71
CA LYS A 4 -20.68 -9.07 11.31
C LYS A 4 -19.30 -8.52 11.61
N LYS A 5 -18.68 -8.97 12.71
CA LYS A 5 -17.31 -8.61 13.06
C LYS A 5 -16.50 -8.94 11.82
N LYS A 6 -16.01 -7.91 11.11
CA LYS A 6 -15.20 -8.11 9.91
C LYS A 6 -14.07 -9.04 10.32
N HIS A 7 -13.83 -10.08 9.53
CA HIS A 7 -12.76 -11.00 9.83
C HIS A 7 -11.45 -10.19 9.84
N PRO A 8 -10.57 -10.34 10.84
CA PRO A 8 -9.33 -9.55 10.91
C PRO A 8 -8.50 -9.70 9.63
N SER A 9 -8.55 -10.87 8.98
CA SER A 9 -7.97 -11.07 7.65
C SER A 9 -8.54 -10.12 6.59
N SER A 10 -9.86 -9.91 6.56
CA SER A 10 -10.49 -8.97 5.61
C SER A 10 -10.06 -7.53 5.86
N GLU A 11 -9.93 -7.10 7.12
CA GLU A 11 -9.43 -5.76 7.45
C GLU A 11 -7.99 -5.56 6.97
N HIS A 12 -7.13 -6.56 7.17
CA HIS A 12 -5.76 -6.53 6.66
C HIS A 12 -5.68 -6.57 5.14
N HIS A 13 -6.57 -7.29 4.44
CA HIS A 13 -6.66 -7.23 2.98
C HIS A 13 -7.07 -5.84 2.49
N HIS A 14 -8.02 -5.18 3.14
CA HIS A 14 -8.39 -3.81 2.79
C HIS A 14 -7.25 -2.82 3.05
N ALA A 15 -6.53 -2.96 4.16
CA ALA A 15 -5.36 -2.13 4.46
C ALA A 15 -4.24 -2.35 3.43
N ALA A 16 -3.97 -3.60 3.05
CA ALA A 16 -3.00 -3.91 2.00
C ALA A 16 -3.37 -3.27 0.66
N ALA A 17 -4.64 -3.37 0.26
CA ALA A 17 -5.14 -2.76 -0.97
C ALA A 17 -4.97 -1.23 -0.96
N ALA A 18 -5.36 -0.57 0.15
CA ALA A 18 -5.22 0.88 0.28
C ALA A 18 -3.74 1.34 0.20
N SER A 19 -2.84 0.60 0.83
CA SER A 19 -1.40 0.87 0.75
C SER A 19 -0.85 0.66 -0.67
N HIS A 20 -1.29 -0.38 -1.39
CA HIS A 20 -0.91 -0.57 -2.80
C HIS A 20 -1.44 0.53 -3.71
N ASP A 21 -2.67 1.01 -3.51
CA ASP A 21 -3.23 2.12 -4.28
C ASP A 21 -2.42 3.42 -4.06
N THR A 22 -2.06 3.69 -2.81
CA THR A 22 -1.21 4.82 -2.44
C THR A 22 0.20 4.69 -3.05
N ALA A 23 0.78 3.49 -3.03
CA ALA A 23 2.06 3.22 -3.67
C ALA A 23 2.00 3.44 -5.20
N ALA A 24 0.95 2.95 -5.86
CA ALA A 24 0.73 3.15 -7.29
C ALA A 24 0.58 4.64 -7.63
N HIS A 25 -0.14 5.40 -6.80
CA HIS A 25 -0.23 6.84 -6.94
C HIS A 25 1.14 7.52 -6.86
N HIS A 26 1.96 7.17 -5.87
CA HIS A 26 3.31 7.70 -5.76
C HIS A 26 4.23 7.28 -6.91
N HIS A 27 4.12 6.06 -7.44
CA HIS A 27 4.85 5.68 -8.65
C HIS A 27 4.49 6.55 -9.85
N ARG A 28 3.20 6.89 -10.02
CA ARG A 28 2.76 7.81 -11.08
C ARG A 28 3.33 9.22 -10.90
N GLN A 29 3.35 9.73 -9.67
CA GLN A 29 3.95 11.03 -9.37
C GLN A 29 5.47 11.01 -9.58
N ALA A 30 6.15 9.95 -9.15
CA ALA A 30 7.58 9.78 -9.38
C ALA A 30 7.90 9.84 -10.88
N ALA A 31 7.18 9.07 -11.70
CA ALA A 31 7.34 9.09 -13.16
C ALA A 31 7.12 10.50 -13.72
N HIS A 32 6.02 11.17 -13.34
CA HIS A 32 5.76 12.54 -13.75
C HIS A 32 6.93 13.49 -13.43
N HIS A 33 7.44 13.47 -12.20
CA HIS A 33 8.56 14.35 -11.82
C HIS A 33 9.86 13.97 -12.54
N HIS A 34 10.11 12.68 -12.77
CA HIS A 34 11.24 12.23 -13.58
C HIS A 34 11.16 12.74 -15.03
N ASP A 35 9.98 12.71 -15.64
CA ASP A 35 9.76 13.21 -17.01
C ASP A 35 9.97 14.74 -17.12
N HIS A 36 9.75 15.48 -16.04
CA HIS A 36 9.94 16.94 -15.97
C HIS A 36 11.34 17.36 -15.48
N GLY A 37 12.22 16.40 -15.18
CA GLY A 37 13.58 16.66 -14.69
C GLY A 37 13.66 16.98 -13.18
N GLU A 38 12.55 16.90 -12.45
CA GLU A 38 12.47 17.08 -10.99
C GLU A 38 12.88 15.79 -10.27
N HIS A 39 14.15 15.41 -10.41
CA HIS A 39 14.64 14.11 -9.94
C HIS A 39 14.55 13.92 -8.42
N ASP A 40 14.69 14.97 -7.61
CA ASP A 40 14.65 14.83 -6.16
C ASP A 40 13.22 14.62 -5.64
N GLU A 41 12.23 15.29 -6.23
CA GLU A 41 10.80 15.03 -6.04
C GLU A 41 10.44 13.62 -6.51
N GLY A 42 10.94 13.22 -7.69
CA GLY A 42 10.78 11.87 -8.23
C GLY A 42 11.25 10.79 -7.26
N LYS A 43 12.45 10.96 -6.68
CA LYS A 43 13.00 10.05 -5.65
C LYS A 43 12.14 10.01 -4.40
N LYS A 44 11.72 11.16 -3.86
CA LYS A 44 10.85 11.20 -2.66
C LYS A 44 9.59 10.37 -2.87
N HIS A 45 8.95 10.51 -4.02
CA HIS A 45 7.78 9.71 -4.36
C HIS A 45 8.10 8.23 -4.57
N ALA A 46 9.23 7.90 -5.19
CA ALA A 46 9.67 6.50 -5.32
C ALA A 46 9.92 5.85 -3.94
N ASP A 47 10.54 6.57 -3.00
CA ASP A 47 10.76 6.10 -1.63
C ASP A 47 9.44 5.94 -0.86
N SER A 48 8.51 6.90 -0.99
CA SER A 48 7.16 6.77 -0.44
C SER A 48 6.41 5.56 -1.01
N ALA A 49 6.48 5.34 -2.33
CA ALA A 49 5.86 4.19 -2.98
C ALA A 49 6.41 2.86 -2.46
N LYS A 50 7.73 2.80 -2.25
CA LYS A 50 8.40 1.63 -1.67
C LYS A 50 7.93 1.36 -0.24
N SER A 51 7.88 2.37 0.63
CA SER A 51 7.39 2.21 2.01
C SER A 51 5.96 1.68 2.03
N HIS A 52 5.06 2.29 1.25
CA HIS A 52 3.67 1.82 1.18
C HIS A 52 3.55 0.40 0.62
N SER A 53 4.39 0.01 -0.34
CA SER A 53 4.41 -1.37 -0.85
C SER A 53 4.88 -2.37 0.21
N GLN A 54 5.83 -1.99 1.07
CA GLN A 54 6.28 -2.82 2.20
C GLN A 54 5.18 -2.96 3.26
N ASP A 55 4.46 -1.89 3.57
CA ASP A 55 3.30 -1.94 4.47
C ASP A 55 2.19 -2.82 3.90
N ALA A 56 1.94 -2.74 2.60
CA ALA A 56 0.95 -3.56 1.92
C ALA A 56 1.31 -5.06 1.97
N ASP A 57 2.58 -5.40 1.73
CA ASP A 57 3.08 -6.77 1.88
C ASP A 57 2.94 -7.27 3.33
N ARG A 58 3.29 -6.44 4.31
CA ARG A 58 3.12 -6.76 5.73
C ARG A 58 1.66 -7.06 6.04
N HIS A 59 0.74 -6.21 5.61
CA HIS A 59 -0.69 -6.43 5.82
C HIS A 59 -1.18 -7.69 5.11
N SER A 60 -0.72 -7.97 3.89
CA SER A 60 -1.07 -9.20 3.17
C SER A 60 -0.60 -10.45 3.90
N LYS A 61 0.62 -10.45 4.43
CA LYS A 61 1.15 -11.54 5.27
C LYS A 61 0.35 -11.72 6.55
N THR A 62 0.04 -10.63 7.25
CA THR A 62 -0.79 -10.67 8.45
C THR A 62 -2.21 -11.19 8.15
N ALA A 63 -2.82 -10.76 7.04
CA ALA A 63 -4.12 -11.25 6.58
C ALA A 63 -4.09 -12.76 6.37
N HIS A 64 -3.03 -13.28 5.75
CA HIS A 64 -2.87 -14.71 5.51
C HIS A 64 -2.73 -15.49 6.83
N VAL A 65 -1.93 -14.99 7.78
CA VAL A 65 -1.82 -15.59 9.12
C VAL A 65 -3.17 -15.62 9.83
N HIS A 66 -3.97 -14.56 9.74
CA HIS A 66 -5.30 -14.53 10.34
C HIS A 66 -6.32 -15.39 9.59
N SER A 67 -6.12 -15.65 8.30
CA SER A 67 -7.00 -16.55 7.53
C SER A 67 -6.77 -18.03 7.85
N GLN A 68 -5.64 -18.39 8.44
CA GLN A 68 -5.30 -19.76 8.83
C GLN A 68 -5.73 -20.10 10.27
N LYS A 69 -6.28 -19.14 11.01
CA LYS A 69 -6.77 -19.28 12.39
C LYS A 69 -8.28 -19.32 12.42
#